data_AF-A0A970KRQ1-F1
#
_entry.id   AF-A0A970KRQ1-F1
#
_cell.length_a   1.000
_cell.length_b   1.000
_cell.length_c   1.000
_cell.angle_alpha   90.00
_cell.angle_beta   90.00
_cell.angle_gamma   90.00
#
_symmetry.space_group_name_H-M   'P 1'
#
loop_
_entity.id
_entity.type
_entity.pdbx_description
1 polymer ?
#
loop_
_entity_poly.entity_id
_entity_poly.type
_entity_poly.pdbx_seq_one_letter_code
_entity_poly.pdbx_strand_id
1 'polypeptide(L)' 'MKATPRGLRVQIGLFGRRNVGKSSLLNALAGQEVAIVSPVAGTTT' A
#
# COMPACT_ATOMS: atom_id res chain seq x y z
N MET A 1 -13.37 -15.81 10.56
CA MET A 1 -12.11 -15.29 9.98
C MET A 1 -10.98 -16.25 10.36
N LYS A 2 -10.36 -16.95 9.41
CA LYS A 2 -9.28 -17.91 9.70
C LYS A 2 -7.98 -17.15 9.98
N ALA A 3 -7.39 -17.34 11.15
CA ALA A 3 -6.11 -16.72 11.51
C ALA A 3 -4.97 -17.43 10.75
N THR A 4 -4.47 -16.82 9.68
CA THR A 4 -3.28 -17.33 8.97
C THR A 4 -2.06 -17.23 9.89
N PRO A 5 -1.30 -18.34 10.12
CA PRO A 5 -0.07 -18.33 10.90
C PRO A 5 0.90 -17.25 10.41
N ARG A 6 1.58 -16.56 11.34
CA ARG A 6 2.48 -15.43 10.99
C ARG A 6 3.55 -15.81 9.96
N GLY A 7 4.08 -17.02 10.02
CA GLY A 7 5.10 -17.53 9.08
C GLY A 7 4.62 -17.83 7.66
N LEU A 8 3.30 -17.73 7.39
CA LEU A 8 2.69 -18.02 6.09
C LEU A 8 2.06 -16.79 5.44
N ARG A 9 2.35 -15.59 5.96
CA ARG A 9 1.82 -14.34 5.38
C ARG A 9 2.62 -13.97 4.14
N VAL A 10 1.94 -13.88 3.01
CA VAL A 10 2.52 -13.41 1.76
C VAL A 10 2.75 -11.90 1.87
N GLN A 11 3.96 -11.44 1.55
CA GLN A 11 4.30 -10.02 1.42
C GLN A 11 4.42 -9.68 -0.06
N ILE A 12 3.73 -8.62 -0.49
CA ILE A 12 3.74 -8.14 -1.88
C ILE A 12 4.24 -6.70 -1.86
N GLY A 13 5.29 -6.41 -2.64
CA GLY A 13 5.83 -5.07 -2.83
C GLY A 13 5.41 -4.48 -4.18
N LEU A 14 5.01 -3.20 -4.20
CA LEU A 14 4.65 -2.46 -5.41
C LEU A 14 5.72 -1.40 -5.72
N PHE A 15 6.39 -1.55 -6.86
CA PHE A 15 7.48 -0.68 -7.27
C PHE A 15 7.13 0.10 -8.54
N GLY A 16 7.69 1.31 -8.68
CA GLY A 16 7.48 2.16 -9.85
C GLY A 16 7.75 3.63 -9.55
N ARG A 17 7.73 4.47 -10.59
CA ARG A 17 8.00 5.92 -10.49
C ARG A 17 7.08 6.62 -9.47
N ARG A 18 7.53 7.73 -8.90
CA ARG A 18 6.70 8.54 -7.97
C ARG A 18 5.40 8.97 -8.67
N ASN A 19 4.30 9.02 -7.92
CA ASN A 19 2.97 9.49 -8.35
C ASN A 19 2.26 8.72 -9.47
N VAL A 20 2.70 7.49 -9.82
CA VAL A 20 2.00 6.64 -10.82
C VAL A 20 0.74 5.93 -10.30
N GLY A 21 0.19 6.38 -9.16
CA GLY A 21 -1.04 5.80 -8.60
C GLY A 21 -0.85 4.51 -7.78
N LYS A 22 0.38 4.15 -7.38
CA LYS A 22 0.64 2.93 -6.57
C LYS A 22 -0.14 2.92 -5.24
N SER A 23 -0.15 4.05 -4.52
CA SER A 23 -0.89 4.18 -3.26
C SER A 23 -2.41 4.13 -3.47
N SER A 24 -2.90 4.70 -4.58
CA SER A 24 -4.31 4.63 -4.96
C SER A 24 -4.74 3.19 -5.27
N LEU A 25 -3.90 2.42 -5.98
CA LEU A 25 -4.13 0.99 -6.25
C LEU A 25 -4.13 0.17 -4.97
N LEU A 26 -3.18 0.43 -4.05
CA LEU A 26 -3.14 -0.23 -2.74
C LEU A 26 -4.42 0.01 -1.95
N ASN A 27 -4.91 1.25 -1.90
CA ASN A 27 -6.14 1.58 -1.17
C ASN A 27 -7.38 0.96 -1.80
N ALA A 28 -7.44 0.90 -3.14
CA ALA A 28 -8.52 0.21 -3.86
C ALA A 28 -8.52 -1.30 -3.59
N LEU A 29 -7.34 -1.94 -3.58
CA LEU A 29 -7.20 -3.39 -3.29
C LEU A 29 -7.45 -3.73 -1.83
N ALA A 30 -7.05 -2.85 -0.90
CA ALA A 30 -7.23 -3.08 0.51
C ALA A 30 -8.66 -2.81 1.00
N GLY A 31 -9.46 -2.04 0.23
CA GLY A 31 -10.81 -1.61 0.63
C GLY A 31 -10.81 -0.65 1.84
N GLN A 32 -9.64 -0.12 2.18
CA GLN A 32 -9.35 0.79 3.30
C GLN A 32 -8.14 1.64 2.92
N GLU A 33 -8.05 2.86 3.46
CA GLU A 33 -6.84 3.69 3.33
C GLU A 33 -5.68 3.10 4.15
N VAL A 34 -4.95 2.16 3.54
CA VAL A 34 -3.76 1.54 4.14
C VAL A 34 -2.48 2.27 3.72
N ALA A 35 -2.50 2.94 2.55
CA ALA A 35 -1.41 3.72 2.02
C ALA A 35 -1.74 5.22 2.05
N ILE A 36 -0.88 6.02 2.69
CA ILE A 36 -0.97 7.48 2.68
C ILE A 36 -0.82 7.96 1.22
N VAL A 37 -1.87 8.57 0.68
CA VAL A 37 -1.87 9.22 -0.63
C VAL A 37 -1.76 10.72 -0.39
N SER A 38 -0.58 11.30 -0.63
CA SER A 38 -0.44 12.77 -0.65
C SER A 38 -0.25 13.22 -2.10
N PRO A 39 -1.08 14.15 -2.61
CA PRO A 39 -0.86 14.77 -3.92
C PRO A 39 0.31 15.77 -3.92
N VAL A 40 0.93 16.06 -2.76
CA VAL A 40 2.05 16.98 -2.61
C VAL A 40 3.36 16.21 -2.54
N ALA A 41 4.21 16.35 -3.56
CA ALA A 41 5.57 15.82 -3.52
C ALA A 41 6.41 16.61 -2.52
N GLY A 42 6.84 15.99 -1.41
CA GLY A 42 7.88 16.58 -0.55
C GLY A 42 7.70 16.53 0.96
N THR A 43 6.72 15.81 1.53
CA THR A 43 6.58 15.75 3.00
C THR A 43 6.68 14.33 3.54
N THR A 44 7.91 13.88 3.73
CA THR A 44 8.30 12.93 4.79
C THR A 44 9.69 13.35 5.25
N THR A 45 9.76 13.97 6.43
CA THR A 45 10.97 13.88 7.27
C THR A 45 11.22 12.42 7.63
#